data_AF-X1UAC6-F1
#
_entry.id   AF-X1UAC6-F1
#
_cell.length_a   1.000
_cell.length_b   1.000
_cell.length_c   1.000
_cell.angle_alpha   90.00
_cell.angle_beta   90.00
_cell.angle_gamma   90.00
#
_symmetry.space_group_name_H-M   'P 1'
#
loop_
_entity.id
_entity.type
_entity.pdbx_description
1 polymer ?
#
loop_
_entity_poly.entity_id
_entity_poly.type
_entity_poly.pdbx_seq_one_letter_code
_entity_poly.pdbx_strand_id
1 'polypeptide(L)'
;MRLKSESDRKRIPRVLEEAIKLASDSQSYYDYLCIVRFAIPRLIFEKLGLPMPLKYHRDPWHICSEAVNEVFIQGGLPELLYLEDVPLPSDFVTESLIIEKVWQGKLSEELLAL
;
A
#
# COMPACT_ATOMS: atom_id res chain seq x y z
N MET A 1 19.61 7.98 -15.39
CA MET A 1 18.29 7.34 -15.48
C MET A 1 18.49 5.82 -15.51
N ARG A 2 18.36 5.12 -14.37
CA ARG A 2 18.56 3.66 -14.32
C ARG A 2 17.28 2.97 -14.80
N LEU A 3 17.37 2.31 -15.95
CA LEU A 3 16.37 1.34 -16.39
C LEU A 3 16.24 0.26 -15.31
N LYS A 4 15.00 -0.03 -14.87
CA LYS A 4 14.68 -1.12 -13.93
C LYS A 4 15.34 -2.43 -14.38
N SER A 5 15.85 -3.17 -13.40
CA SER A 5 16.34 -4.53 -13.60
C SER A 5 15.16 -5.45 -13.98
N GLU A 6 15.41 -6.52 -14.72
CA GLU A 6 14.40 -7.55 -15.00
C GLU A 6 13.73 -8.12 -13.73
N SER A 7 14.39 -7.99 -12.59
CA SER A 7 13.88 -8.48 -11.30
C SER A 7 12.62 -7.73 -10.84
N ASP A 8 12.51 -6.42 -11.09
CA ASP A 8 11.33 -5.63 -10.70
C ASP A 8 10.12 -5.97 -11.59
N ARG A 9 10.37 -6.27 -12.87
CA ARG A 9 9.33 -6.69 -13.82
C ARG A 9 8.71 -8.02 -13.44
N LYS A 10 9.47 -8.96 -12.87
CA LYS A 10 8.93 -10.25 -12.38
C LYS A 10 8.09 -10.11 -11.11
N ARG A 11 8.31 -9.05 -10.32
CA ARG A 11 7.56 -8.81 -9.06
C ARG A 11 6.18 -8.19 -9.30
N ILE A 12 5.99 -7.36 -10.33
CA ILE A 12 4.68 -6.75 -10.66
C ILE A 12 3.59 -7.81 -10.96
N PRO A 13 3.85 -8.85 -11.76
CA PRO A 13 2.92 -9.96 -11.93
C PRO A 13 2.53 -10.62 -10.60
N ARG A 14 3.51 -10.81 -9.70
CA ARG A 14 3.26 -11.37 -8.36
C ARG A 14 2.39 -10.46 -7.50
N VAL A 15 2.56 -9.13 -7.59
CA VAL A 15 1.66 -8.17 -6.92
C VAL A 15 0.21 -8.38 -7.39
N LEU A 16 -0.03 -8.58 -8.68
CA LEU A 16 -1.38 -8.85 -9.20
C LEU A 16 -1.94 -10.18 -8.67
N GLU A 17 -1.12 -11.23 -8.61
CA GLU A 17 -1.51 -12.52 -8.04
C GLU A 17 -1.92 -12.38 -6.56
N GLU A 18 -1.14 -11.68 -5.75
CA GLU A 18 -1.47 -11.44 -4.34
C GLU A 18 -2.72 -10.55 -4.19
N ALA A 19 -2.96 -9.62 -5.12
CA ALA A 19 -4.18 -8.82 -5.16
C ALA A 19 -5.43 -9.69 -5.39
N ILE A 20 -5.37 -10.58 -6.39
CA ILE A 20 -6.46 -11.51 -6.71
C ILE A 20 -6.71 -12.44 -5.54
N LYS A 21 -5.64 -12.98 -4.93
CA LYS A 21 -5.71 -13.87 -3.78
C LYS A 21 -6.39 -13.19 -2.59
N LEU A 22 -5.95 -11.98 -2.23
CA LEU A 22 -6.53 -11.23 -1.11
C LEU A 22 -8.01 -10.91 -1.37
N ALA A 23 -8.34 -10.47 -2.59
CA ALA A 23 -9.71 -10.12 -2.97
C ALA A 23 -10.66 -11.33 -3.07
N SER A 24 -10.12 -12.52 -3.36
CA SER A 24 -10.89 -13.75 -3.48
C SER A 24 -11.00 -14.52 -2.16
N ASP A 25 -10.26 -14.12 -1.12
CA ASP A 25 -10.30 -14.77 0.19
C ASP A 25 -11.59 -14.39 0.94
N SER A 26 -12.41 -15.40 1.21
CA SER A 26 -13.67 -15.27 1.97
C SER A 26 -13.50 -14.79 3.40
N GLN A 27 -12.28 -14.80 3.94
CA GLN A 27 -11.93 -14.31 5.28
C GLN A 27 -11.31 -12.90 5.27
N SER A 28 -11.12 -12.29 4.09
CA SER A 28 -10.67 -10.91 3.95
C SER A 28 -11.79 -9.93 4.28
N TYR A 29 -11.95 -9.62 5.57
CA TYR A 29 -12.91 -8.61 6.04
C TYR A 29 -12.26 -7.23 6.19
N TYR A 30 -13.09 -6.20 6.10
CA TYR A 30 -12.69 -4.83 6.39
C TYR A 30 -12.62 -4.57 7.90
N ASP A 31 -11.48 -4.07 8.40
CA ASP A 31 -11.39 -3.56 9.76
C ASP A 31 -11.87 -2.11 9.84
N TYR A 32 -13.18 -1.90 9.94
CA TYR A 32 -13.73 -0.55 10.13
C TYR A 32 -13.36 0.07 11.49
N LEU A 33 -12.97 -0.72 12.51
CA LEU A 33 -12.54 -0.17 13.79
C LEU A 33 -11.16 0.48 13.68
N CYS A 34 -10.29 0.01 12.78
CA CYS A 34 -9.01 0.65 12.46
C CYS A 34 -9.20 2.13 12.08
N ILE A 35 -10.26 2.47 11.35
CA ILE A 35 -10.55 3.86 10.97
C ILE A 35 -10.72 4.75 12.20
N VAL A 36 -11.54 4.31 13.16
CA VAL A 36 -11.83 5.09 14.38
C VAL A 36 -10.63 5.12 15.32
N ARG A 37 -9.90 4.01 15.44
CA ARG A 37 -8.79 3.86 16.39
C ARG A 37 -7.49 4.47 15.93
N PHE A 38 -7.22 4.46 14.63
CA PHE A 38 -5.91 4.87 14.10
C PHE A 38 -6.03 5.92 13.01
N ALA A 39 -6.90 5.75 12.00
CA ALA A 39 -6.93 6.66 10.85
C ALA A 39 -7.42 8.07 11.22
N ILE A 40 -8.53 8.17 11.96
CA ILE A 40 -9.07 9.47 12.41
C ILE A 40 -8.10 10.18 13.36
N PRO A 41 -7.56 9.52 14.41
CA PRO A 41 -6.53 10.12 15.24
C PRO A 41 -5.32 10.59 14.42
N ARG A 42 -4.84 9.78 13.47
CA ARG A 42 -3.74 10.15 12.58
C ARG A 42 -4.02 11.44 11.82
N LEU A 43 -5.15 11.53 11.14
CA LEU A 43 -5.54 12.72 10.40
C LEU A 43 -5.64 13.98 11.28
N ILE A 44 -6.16 13.84 12.51
CA ILE A 44 -6.27 14.96 13.46
C ILE A 44 -4.88 15.42 13.90
N PHE A 45 -4.01 14.49 14.29
CA PHE A 45 -2.67 14.81 14.81
C PHE A 45 -1.75 15.38 13.72
N GLU A 46 -1.78 14.82 12.50
CA GLU A 46 -1.12 15.39 11.33
C GLU A 46 -1.58 16.82 11.06
N LYS A 47 -2.90 17.06 11.11
CA LYS A 47 -3.48 18.39 10.89
C LYS A 47 -3.04 19.40 11.94
N LEU A 48 -2.83 18.96 13.18
CA LEU A 48 -2.39 19.78 14.31
C LEU A 48 -0.86 19.88 14.42
N GLY A 49 -0.09 19.16 13.59
CA GLY A 49 1.37 19.09 13.69
C GLY A 49 1.87 18.42 14.97
N LEU A 50 1.09 17.49 15.52
CA LEU A 50 1.39 16.76 16.76
C LEU A 50 1.89 15.35 16.43
N PRO A 51 2.78 14.78 17.26
CA PRO A 51 3.25 13.41 17.08
C PRO A 51 2.15 12.39 17.35
N MET A 52 2.15 11.28 16.61
CA MET A 52 1.15 10.23 16.80
C MET A 52 1.26 9.58 18.19
N PRO A 53 0.17 9.54 18.98
CA PRO A 53 0.22 9.07 20.37
C PRO A 53 0.10 7.55 20.48
N LEU A 54 -0.38 6.87 19.45
CA LEU A 54 -0.64 5.43 19.45
C LEU A 54 0.24 4.74 18.42
N LYS A 55 0.92 3.68 18.86
CA LYS A 55 1.61 2.77 17.95
C LYS A 55 0.57 1.95 17.21
N TYR A 56 0.64 2.00 15.89
CA TYR A 56 -0.20 1.16 15.04
C TYR A 56 0.37 -0.27 14.99
N HIS A 57 -0.54 -1.24 15.03
CA HIS A 57 -0.24 -2.65 14.89
C HIS A 57 -1.08 -3.20 13.75
N ARG A 58 -0.43 -3.90 12.82
CA ARG A 58 -1.10 -4.51 11.67
C ARG A 58 -2.04 -5.61 12.14
N ASP A 59 -3.25 -5.60 11.58
CA ASP A 59 -4.27 -6.62 11.81
C ASP A 59 -4.49 -7.43 10.52
N PRO A 60 -4.86 -8.73 10.59
CA PRO A 60 -5.23 -9.51 9.40
C PRO A 60 -6.42 -8.95 8.62
N TRP A 61 -7.30 -8.21 9.28
CA TRP A 61 -8.36 -7.44 8.64
C TRP A 61 -7.85 -6.05 8.30
N HIS A 62 -8.16 -5.58 7.11
CA HIS A 62 -7.50 -4.41 6.54
C HIS A 62 -8.54 -3.37 6.12
N ILE A 63 -8.25 -2.08 6.34
CA ILE A 63 -8.88 -1.02 5.54
C ILE A 63 -8.30 -1.03 4.12
N CYS A 64 -8.89 -0.26 3.19
CA CYS A 64 -8.49 -0.29 1.79
C CYS A 64 -7.00 0.00 1.56
N SER A 65 -6.42 0.99 2.26
CA SER A 65 -5.01 1.34 2.17
C SER A 65 -4.09 0.28 2.77
N GLU A 66 -4.50 -0.39 3.85
CA GLU A 66 -3.77 -1.52 4.42
C GLU A 66 -3.76 -2.72 3.46
N ALA A 67 -4.89 -3.01 2.84
CA ALA A 67 -5.03 -4.11 1.88
C ALA A 67 -4.12 -3.88 0.66
N VAL A 68 -4.10 -2.64 0.13
CA VAL A 68 -3.19 -2.28 -0.96
C VAL A 68 -1.74 -2.43 -0.52
N ASN A 69 -1.38 -1.95 0.68
CA ASN A 69 -0.01 -2.09 1.18
C ASN A 69 0.40 -3.56 1.33
N GLU A 70 -0.49 -4.40 1.87
CA GLU A 70 -0.24 -5.83 2.06
C GLU A 70 0.01 -6.56 0.74
N VAL A 71 -0.74 -6.23 -0.31
CA VAL A 71 -0.52 -6.80 -1.65
C VAL A 71 0.90 -6.51 -2.17
N PHE A 72 1.42 -5.30 -1.94
CA PHE A 72 2.80 -4.96 -2.35
C PHE A 72 3.86 -5.63 -1.47
N ILE A 73 3.61 -5.76 -0.17
CA ILE A 73 4.50 -6.48 0.75
C ILE A 73 4.60 -7.95 0.34
N GLN A 74 3.47 -8.62 0.13
CA GLN A 74 3.42 -10.02 -0.29
C GLN A 74 3.97 -10.24 -1.71
N GLY A 75 3.80 -9.23 -2.57
CA GLY A 75 4.41 -9.18 -3.91
C GLY A 75 5.95 -8.97 -3.91
N GLY A 76 6.57 -8.79 -2.74
CA GLY A 76 8.03 -8.63 -2.59
C GLY A 76 8.53 -7.22 -2.91
N LEU A 77 7.68 -6.21 -2.71
CA LEU A 77 8.00 -4.78 -2.84
C LEU A 77 7.65 -4.01 -1.55
N PRO A 78 8.11 -4.45 -0.36
CA PRO A 78 7.76 -3.83 0.92
C PRO A 78 8.27 -2.39 1.06
N GLU A 79 9.28 -2.00 0.28
CA GLU A 79 9.85 -0.65 0.29
C GLU A 79 8.98 0.39 -0.42
N LEU A 80 7.86 -0.01 -1.04
CA LEU A 80 6.97 0.93 -1.73
C LEU A 80 6.25 1.87 -0.77
N LEU A 81 5.84 1.37 0.39
CA LEU A 81 5.23 2.15 1.46
C LEU A 81 5.54 1.50 2.81
N TYR A 82 6.57 2.01 3.48
CA TYR A 82 6.91 1.61 4.85
C TYR A 82 6.51 2.73 5.81
N LEU A 83 5.54 2.45 6.68
CA LEU A 83 5.04 3.40 7.67
C LEU A 83 4.99 2.73 9.05
N GLU A 84 5.35 3.49 10.07
CA GLU A 84 5.13 3.10 11.48
C GLU A 84 3.67 3.30 11.92
N ASP A 85 2.93 4.13 11.17
CA ASP A 85 1.52 4.44 11.37
C ASP A 85 0.61 3.66 10.41
N VAL A 86 -0.70 3.67 10.68
CA VAL A 86 -1.71 3.09 9.78
C VAL A 86 -1.62 3.73 8.39
N PRO A 87 -1.45 2.99 7.28
CA PRO A 87 -1.39 3.60 5.96
C PRO A 87 -2.73 4.25 5.59
N LEU A 88 -2.68 5.47 5.06
CA LEU A 88 -3.80 6.22 4.52
C LEU A 88 -3.70 6.23 2.98
N PRO A 89 -4.84 6.37 2.26
CA PRO A 89 -4.82 6.49 0.81
C PRO A 89 -3.91 7.62 0.30
N SER A 90 -3.80 8.72 1.04
CA SER A 90 -2.93 9.86 0.72
C SER A 90 -1.44 9.49 0.71
N ASP A 91 -1.01 8.53 1.52
CA ASP A 91 0.42 8.20 1.62
C ASP A 91 0.94 7.54 0.37
N PHE A 92 0.07 6.81 -0.35
CA PHE A 92 0.38 6.28 -1.67
C PHE A 92 0.67 7.40 -2.68
N VAL A 93 0.23 8.62 -2.40
CA VAL A 93 0.47 9.81 -3.23
C VAL A 93 1.67 10.61 -2.72
N THR A 94 1.78 10.85 -1.41
CA THR A 94 2.75 11.80 -0.84
C THR A 94 4.04 11.15 -0.35
N GLU A 95 3.96 9.94 0.22
CA GLU A 95 5.07 9.27 0.89
C GLU A 95 5.62 8.08 0.10
N SER A 96 4.80 7.48 -0.76
CA SER A 96 5.16 6.25 -1.46
C SER A 96 6.02 6.50 -2.70
N LEU A 97 6.86 5.52 -3.02
CA LEU A 97 7.61 5.50 -4.28
C LEU A 97 6.71 5.11 -5.47
N ILE A 98 5.41 4.83 -5.28
CA ILE A 98 4.52 4.39 -6.35
C ILE A 98 4.36 5.51 -7.38
N ILE A 99 4.02 6.72 -6.96
CA ILE A 99 3.83 7.84 -7.91
C ILE A 99 5.12 8.16 -8.65
N GLU A 100 6.26 8.18 -7.97
CA GLU A 100 7.56 8.36 -8.63
C GLU A 100 7.78 7.28 -9.70
N LYS A 101 7.51 6.01 -9.36
CA LYS A 101 7.63 4.88 -10.28
C LYS A 101 6.61 4.94 -11.44
N VAL A 102 5.43 5.53 -11.24
CA VAL A 102 4.39 5.73 -12.26
C VAL A 102 4.76 6.88 -13.19
N TRP A 103 5.16 8.03 -12.65
CA TRP A 103 5.56 9.23 -13.41
C TRP A 103 6.84 9.05 -14.23
N GLN A 104 7.68 8.06 -13.90
CA GLN A 104 8.76 7.60 -14.78
C GLN A 104 8.27 7.01 -16.13
N GLY A 105 6.97 7.05 -16.44
CA GLY A 105 6.43 6.80 -17.78
C GLY A 105 6.42 5.33 -18.18
N LYS A 106 6.34 4.42 -17.19
CA LYS A 106 6.34 2.96 -17.40
C LYS A 106 5.09 2.29 -16.85
N LEU A 107 3.91 2.87 -17.07
CA LEU A 107 2.71 2.04 -17.25
C LEU A 107 2.79 1.52 -18.69
N SER A 108 3.56 0.46 -18.92
CA SER A 108 3.80 -0.04 -20.28
C SER A 108 2.50 -0.58 -20.87
N GLU A 109 2.28 -0.28 -22.16
CA GLU A 109 1.18 -0.80 -22.98
C GLU A 109 1.02 -2.34 -22.91
N GLU A 110 2.06 -3.06 -22.47
CA GLU A 110 2.06 -4.50 -22.21
C GLU A 110 1.12 -4.98 -21.09
N LEU A 111 0.64 -4.10 -20.19
CA LEU A 111 -0.37 -4.49 -19.19
C LEU A 111 -1.78 -4.71 -19.80
N LEU A 112 -2.01 -4.30 -21.06
CA LEU A 112 -3.27 -4.49 -21.78
C LEU A 112 -3.24 -5.69 -22.75
N ALA A 113 -2.12 -6.44 -22.82
CA ALA A 113 -1.90 -7.49 -23.81
C ALA A 113 -1.98 -8.93 -23.25
N LEU A 114 -2.62 -9.13 -22.09
CA LEU A 114 -2.98 -10.44 -21.54
C LEU A 114 -4.48 -10.53 -21.24
#